data_AF-A0A1V2GEM0-F1
#
_entry.id   AF-A0A1V2GEM0-F1
#
_cell.length_a   1.000
_cell.length_b   1.000
_cell.length_c   1.000
_cell.angle_alpha   90.00
_cell.angle_beta   90.00
_cell.angle_gamma   90.00
#
_symmetry.space_group_name_H-M   'P 1'
#
loop_
_entity.id
_entity.type
_entity.pdbx_description
1 polymer ?
#
loop_
_entity_poly.entity_id
_entity_poly.type
_entity_poly.pdbx_seq_one_letter_code
_entity_poly.pdbx_strand_id
1 'polypeptide(L)'
;MTYSESIKKELNDEKSRIISSIIPKEHKGIIVDYITHCSSGCAKYIHKKAREILLLINDRSYSTWPDINEWISILPEDYVESFRNSNEDEDWILSDWLYWFEIENRAWFLWNINVIDENHLKISVLIYEHPFPSESLKVMFTHLGTDELIETNIY
;
A
#
# COMPACT_ATOMS: atom_id res chain seq x y z
N MET A 1 -15.47 12.62 -17.02
CA MET A 1 -15.06 11.90 -15.82
C MET A 1 -14.22 12.85 -15.00
N THR A 2 -14.71 13.21 -13.80
CA THR A 2 -13.97 14.08 -12.87
C THR A 2 -12.79 13.33 -12.26
N TYR A 3 -11.82 14.06 -11.69
CA TYR A 3 -10.69 13.46 -10.97
C TYR A 3 -11.16 12.50 -9.85
N SER A 4 -12.20 12.90 -9.11
CA SER A 4 -12.82 12.05 -8.09
C SER A 4 -13.42 10.77 -8.67
N GLU A 5 -14.09 10.82 -9.81
CA GLU A 5 -14.65 9.63 -10.47
C GLU A 5 -13.54 8.67 -10.95
N SER A 6 -12.41 9.19 -11.44
CA SER A 6 -11.28 8.33 -11.82
C SER A 6 -10.63 7.65 -10.62
N ILE A 7 -10.39 8.36 -9.52
CA ILE A 7 -9.81 7.76 -8.30
C ILE A 7 -10.76 6.71 -7.72
N LYS A 8 -12.06 7.00 -7.69
CA LYS A 8 -13.09 6.05 -7.26
C LYS A 8 -13.12 4.79 -8.12
N LYS A 9 -12.89 4.91 -9.43
CA LYS A 9 -12.78 3.74 -10.30
C LYS A 9 -11.54 2.92 -9.95
N GLU A 10 -10.39 3.56 -9.76
CA GLU A 10 -9.14 2.86 -9.45
C GLU A 10 -9.13 2.16 -8.09
N LEU A 11 -9.75 2.76 -7.07
CA LEU A 11 -9.96 2.10 -5.79
C LEU A 11 -10.83 0.84 -5.94
N ASN A 12 -11.90 0.87 -6.74
CA ASN A 12 -12.73 -0.32 -6.98
C ASN A 12 -11.96 -1.40 -7.75
N ASP A 13 -11.14 -0.99 -8.72
CA ASP A 13 -10.30 -1.89 -9.50
C ASP A 13 -9.19 -2.50 -8.62
N GLU A 14 -8.56 -1.71 -7.73
CA GLU A 14 -7.61 -2.17 -6.71
C GLU A 14 -8.25 -3.20 -5.79
N LYS A 15 -9.40 -2.89 -5.20
CA LYS A 15 -10.15 -3.81 -4.35
C LYS A 15 -10.46 -5.12 -5.08
N SER A 16 -10.87 -5.04 -6.34
CA SER A 16 -11.14 -6.22 -7.17
C SER A 16 -9.88 -7.06 -7.40
N ARG A 17 -8.73 -6.44 -7.68
CA ARG A 17 -7.42 -7.11 -7.79
C ARG A 17 -7.04 -7.77 -6.46
N ILE A 18 -7.24 -7.09 -5.33
CA ILE A 18 -6.93 -7.66 -4.02
C ILE A 18 -7.85 -8.82 -3.67
N ILE A 19 -9.15 -8.81 -4.01
CA ILE A 19 -10.07 -9.89 -3.62
C ILE A 19 -9.93 -11.10 -4.54
N SER A 20 -9.94 -10.88 -5.85
CA SER A 20 -10.06 -11.95 -6.84
C SER A 20 -8.72 -12.40 -7.44
N SER A 21 -7.64 -11.64 -7.20
CA SER A 21 -6.35 -11.79 -7.89
C SER A 21 -6.45 -11.75 -9.42
N ILE A 22 -7.57 -11.26 -9.96
CA ILE A 22 -7.76 -11.02 -11.39
C ILE A 22 -7.13 -9.67 -11.72
N ILE A 23 -6.09 -9.70 -12.54
CA ILE A 23 -5.39 -8.51 -13.01
C ILE A 23 -5.98 -8.13 -14.38
N PRO A 24 -6.57 -6.93 -14.53
CA PRO A 24 -7.03 -6.45 -15.83
C PRO A 24 -5.87 -6.39 -16.83
N LYS A 25 -6.14 -6.73 -18.10
CA LYS A 25 -5.13 -6.64 -19.16
C LYS A 25 -4.80 -5.21 -19.55
N GLU A 26 -5.70 -4.27 -19.30
CA GLU A 26 -5.56 -2.87 -19.67
C GLU A 26 -5.62 -1.98 -18.43
N HIS A 27 -4.70 -1.02 -18.37
CA HIS A 27 -4.68 0.09 -17.42
C HIS A 27 -4.23 1.36 -18.13
N LYS A 28 -4.53 2.52 -17.56
CA LYS A 28 -4.16 3.82 -18.14
C LYS A 28 -2.88 4.44 -17.55
N GLY A 29 -2.36 3.86 -16.47
CA GLY A 29 -1.16 4.34 -15.78
C GLY A 29 0.12 3.58 -16.14
N ILE A 30 1.17 3.82 -15.38
CA ILE A 30 2.46 3.15 -15.44
C ILE A 30 2.49 2.12 -14.31
N ILE A 31 2.98 0.91 -14.59
CA ILE A 31 3.28 -0.07 -13.54
C ILE A 31 4.73 0.10 -13.11
N VAL A 32 4.93 0.38 -11.84
CA VAL A 32 6.25 0.42 -11.21
C VAL A 32 6.39 -0.82 -10.33
N ASP A 33 7.51 -1.53 -10.52
CA ASP A 33 7.81 -2.77 -9.83
C ASP A 33 8.91 -2.55 -8.79
N TYR A 34 8.67 -3.03 -7.58
CA TYR A 34 9.62 -3.08 -6.49
C TYR A 34 9.92 -4.52 -6.10
N ILE A 35 11.16 -4.78 -5.70
CA ILE A 35 11.55 -6.00 -5.01
C ILE A 35 12.00 -5.63 -3.60
N THR A 36 11.61 -6.45 -2.63
CA THR A 36 12.10 -6.35 -1.27
C THR A 36 12.36 -7.74 -0.69
N HIS A 37 13.18 -7.75 0.35
CA HIS A 37 13.51 -8.91 1.16
C HIS A 37 12.87 -8.77 2.55
N CYS A 38 12.60 -9.89 3.20
CA CYS A 38 12.16 -9.97 4.59
C CYS A 38 12.79 -11.19 5.25
N SER A 39 12.76 -11.24 6.59
CA SER A 39 13.28 -12.38 7.33
C SER A 39 12.58 -13.71 6.94
N SER A 40 13.25 -14.82 7.23
CA SER A 40 12.83 -16.12 6.68
C SER A 40 11.40 -16.52 7.06
N GLY A 41 10.60 -16.87 6.04
CA GLY A 41 9.21 -17.30 6.19
C GLY A 41 8.17 -16.17 6.28
N CYS A 42 8.60 -14.91 6.24
CA CYS A 42 7.72 -13.75 6.43
C CYS A 42 6.97 -13.32 5.14
N ALA A 43 7.43 -13.73 3.95
CA ALA A 43 6.89 -13.20 2.70
C ALA A 43 5.38 -13.46 2.53
N LYS A 44 4.88 -14.65 2.89
CA LYS A 44 3.45 -14.97 2.84
C LYS A 44 2.63 -14.16 3.83
N TYR A 45 3.19 -13.91 5.01
CA TYR A 45 2.57 -13.10 6.05
C TYR A 45 2.40 -11.65 5.56
N ILE A 46 3.50 -11.04 5.09
CA ILE A 46 3.53 -9.67 4.57
C ILE A 46 2.58 -9.52 3.39
N HIS A 47 2.59 -10.46 2.44
CA HIS A 47 1.65 -10.47 1.32
C HIS A 47 0.18 -10.45 1.78
N LYS A 48 -0.19 -11.26 2.79
CA LYS A 48 -1.55 -11.30 3.32
C LYS A 48 -1.90 -9.99 4.04
N LYS A 49 -1.01 -9.52 4.91
CA LYS A 49 -1.22 -8.35 5.78
C LYS A 49 -1.32 -7.05 4.98
N ALA A 50 -0.46 -6.86 3.99
CA ALA A 50 -0.50 -5.70 3.10
C ALA A 50 -1.85 -5.60 2.38
N ARG A 51 -2.36 -6.72 1.87
CA ARG A 51 -3.67 -6.81 1.20
C ARG A 51 -4.81 -6.49 2.16
N GLU A 52 -4.77 -7.01 3.38
CA GLU A 52 -5.76 -6.73 4.43
C GLU A 52 -5.82 -5.23 4.76
N ILE A 53 -4.66 -4.61 5.03
CA ILE A 53 -4.56 -3.17 5.36
C ILE A 53 -5.10 -2.32 4.22
N LEU A 54 -4.69 -2.58 2.98
CA LEU A 54 -5.16 -1.82 1.82
C LEU A 54 -6.66 -1.97 1.59
N LEU A 55 -7.23 -3.15 1.83
CA LEU A 55 -8.69 -3.35 1.77
C LEU A 55 -9.42 -2.54 2.84
N LEU A 56 -8.93 -2.54 4.08
CA LEU A 56 -9.52 -1.76 5.17
C LEU A 56 -9.52 -0.26 4.84
N ILE A 57 -8.41 0.22 4.29
CA ILE A 57 -8.27 1.61 3.85
C ILE A 57 -9.26 1.91 2.72
N ASN A 58 -9.26 1.10 1.67
CA ASN A 58 -10.11 1.26 0.50
C ASN A 58 -11.61 1.28 0.87
N ASP A 59 -12.04 0.40 1.79
CA ASP A 59 -13.42 0.34 2.29
C ASP A 59 -13.86 1.59 3.05
N ARG A 60 -12.92 2.43 3.51
CA ARG A 60 -13.19 3.68 4.23
C ARG A 60 -12.89 4.93 3.40
N SER A 61 -12.16 4.81 2.29
CA SER A 61 -11.85 5.93 1.39
C SER A 61 -13.10 6.58 0.79
N TYR A 62 -14.22 5.84 0.64
CA TYR A 62 -15.46 6.36 0.04
C TYR A 62 -16.46 6.96 1.05
N SER A 63 -16.31 6.64 2.33
CA SER A 63 -17.11 7.20 3.42
C SER A 63 -16.45 8.47 3.94
N THR A 64 -16.94 9.00 5.06
CA THR A 64 -16.17 9.95 5.86
C THR A 64 -14.85 9.28 6.24
N TRP A 65 -13.72 9.97 6.00
CA TRP A 65 -12.41 9.51 6.41
C TRP A 65 -12.38 9.41 7.95
N PRO A 66 -12.09 8.23 8.53
CA PRO A 66 -12.01 8.06 9.98
C PRO A 66 -10.99 8.98 10.63
N ASP A 67 -11.24 9.35 11.89
CA ASP A 67 -10.20 9.99 12.70
C ASP A 67 -9.14 8.99 13.17
N ILE A 68 -8.05 9.48 13.75
CA ILE A 68 -6.92 8.63 14.14
C ILE A 68 -7.29 7.56 15.19
N ASN A 69 -8.21 7.84 16.11
CA ASN A 69 -8.62 6.87 17.13
C ASN A 69 -9.46 5.76 16.51
N GLU A 70 -10.31 6.11 15.56
CA GLU A 70 -11.07 5.14 14.78
C GLU A 70 -10.14 4.29 13.89
N TRP A 71 -9.15 4.90 13.23
CA TRP A 71 -8.16 4.16 12.44
C TRP A 71 -7.36 3.15 13.27
N ILE A 72 -6.93 3.53 14.48
CA ILE A 72 -6.27 2.64 15.43
C ILE A 72 -7.16 1.42 15.75
N SER A 73 -8.48 1.59 15.76
CA SER A 73 -9.45 0.51 16.02
C SER A 73 -9.78 -0.33 14.79
N ILE A 74 -9.53 0.18 13.58
CA ILE A 74 -9.81 -0.50 12.31
C ILE A 74 -8.61 -1.32 11.84
N LEU A 75 -7.40 -0.76 11.94
CA LEU A 75 -6.19 -1.38 11.44
C LEU A 75 -5.71 -2.51 12.36
N PRO A 76 -4.95 -3.49 11.85
CA PRO A 76 -4.37 -4.53 12.68
C PRO A 76 -3.46 -3.96 13.77
N GLU A 77 -3.63 -4.42 15.01
CA GLU A 77 -2.95 -3.90 16.20
C GLU A 77 -1.42 -3.92 16.08
N ASP A 78 -0.86 -5.04 15.60
CA ASP A 78 0.58 -5.20 15.37
C ASP A 78 1.14 -4.21 14.34
N TYR A 79 0.33 -3.86 13.32
CA TYR A 79 0.72 -2.85 12.36
C TYR A 79 0.68 -1.45 12.96
N VAL A 80 -0.36 -1.11 13.72
CA VAL A 80 -0.43 0.17 14.46
C VAL A 80 0.74 0.31 15.45
N GLU A 81 1.06 -0.75 16.16
CA GLU A 81 2.13 -0.77 17.16
C GLU A 81 3.53 -0.63 16.54
N SER A 82 3.70 -1.01 15.27
CA SER A 82 4.96 -0.76 14.54
C SER A 82 5.26 0.74 14.36
N PHE A 83 4.24 1.61 14.27
CA PHE A 83 4.40 3.08 14.21
C PHE A 83 4.69 3.72 15.57
N ARG A 84 4.56 2.96 16.66
CA ARG A 84 4.84 3.45 18.02
C ARG A 84 6.23 3.08 18.50
N ASN A 85 6.76 1.96 18.00
CA ASN A 85 8.09 1.45 18.34
C ASN A 85 9.18 1.95 17.39
N SER A 86 8.82 2.74 16.39
CA SER A 86 9.74 3.43 15.50
C SER A 86 10.40 4.60 16.27
N ASN A 87 11.72 4.76 16.18
CA ASN A 87 12.45 5.69 17.04
C ASN A 87 12.19 7.14 16.60
N GLU A 88 11.97 8.02 17.58
CA GLU A 88 11.32 9.33 17.47
C GLU A 88 12.03 10.39 16.58
N ASP A 89 13.17 10.08 15.95
CA ASP A 89 14.00 11.10 15.30
C ASP A 89 13.82 11.21 13.77
N GLU A 90 13.33 10.18 13.06
CA GLU A 90 13.10 10.23 11.59
C GLU A 90 11.90 9.40 11.08
N ASP A 91 11.08 8.84 11.97
CA ASP A 91 10.05 7.87 11.56
C ASP A 91 8.67 8.50 11.36
N TRP A 92 7.95 8.00 10.34
CA TRP A 92 6.57 8.41 10.04
C TRP A 92 5.65 8.06 11.20
N ILE A 93 4.79 8.99 11.61
CA ILE A 93 3.67 8.65 12.50
C ILE A 93 2.49 8.11 11.69
N LEU A 94 1.64 7.30 12.33
CA LEU A 94 0.50 6.63 11.67
C LEU A 94 -0.42 7.62 10.93
N SER A 95 -0.69 8.80 11.51
CA SER A 95 -1.54 9.82 10.87
C SER A 95 -0.92 10.38 9.59
N ASP A 96 0.40 10.61 9.59
CA ASP A 96 1.12 11.15 8.44
C ASP A 96 1.15 10.12 7.32
N TRP A 97 1.32 8.84 7.67
CA TRP A 97 1.23 7.75 6.71
C TRP A 97 -0.18 7.66 6.10
N LEU A 98 -1.23 7.68 6.93
CA LEU A 98 -2.64 7.61 6.51
C LEU A 98 -3.05 8.76 5.59
N TYR A 99 -2.51 9.96 5.77
CA TYR A 99 -2.76 11.13 4.92
C TYR A 99 -2.58 10.82 3.42
N TRP A 100 -1.59 10.01 3.04
CA TRP A 100 -1.33 9.62 1.64
C TRP A 100 -2.31 8.61 1.05
N PHE A 101 -3.22 8.09 1.88
CA PHE A 101 -4.27 7.16 1.45
C PHE A 101 -5.63 7.82 1.31
N GLU A 102 -5.77 9.07 1.75
CA GLU A 102 -6.95 9.90 1.44
C GLU A 102 -7.07 10.12 -0.07
N ILE A 103 -8.31 10.13 -0.57
CA ILE A 103 -8.60 10.23 -2.02
C ILE A 103 -7.88 11.39 -2.70
N GLU A 104 -7.75 12.52 -2.00
CA GLU A 104 -7.13 13.73 -2.56
C GLU A 104 -5.61 13.62 -2.67
N ASN A 105 -4.97 12.78 -1.84
CA ASN A 105 -3.52 12.61 -1.77
C ASN A 105 -3.04 11.28 -2.39
N ARG A 106 -3.97 10.35 -2.67
CA ARG A 106 -3.69 9.01 -3.19
C ARG A 106 -3.04 9.08 -4.58
N ALA A 107 -1.76 8.74 -4.65
CA ALA A 107 -0.97 8.83 -5.88
C ALA A 107 -0.60 7.48 -6.51
N TRP A 108 -0.80 6.38 -5.79
CA TRP A 108 -0.53 5.03 -6.27
C TRP A 108 -1.61 4.06 -5.79
N PHE A 109 -1.80 2.98 -6.55
CA PHE A 109 -2.75 1.91 -6.26
C PHE A 109 -2.04 0.57 -6.37
N LEU A 110 -2.36 -0.37 -5.49
CA LEU A 110 -1.80 -1.69 -5.59
C LEU A 110 -2.24 -2.37 -6.90
N TRP A 111 -1.25 -2.80 -7.67
CA TRP A 111 -1.47 -3.61 -8.86
C TRP A 111 -1.41 -5.10 -8.49
N ASN A 112 -0.32 -5.51 -7.84
CA ASN A 112 -0.15 -6.89 -7.40
C ASN A 112 0.93 -7.01 -6.31
N ILE A 113 0.85 -8.08 -5.51
CA ILE A 113 1.95 -8.51 -4.64
C ILE A 113 2.17 -10.00 -4.93
N ASN A 114 3.37 -10.36 -5.36
CA ASN A 114 3.76 -11.73 -5.62
C ASN A 114 4.82 -12.17 -4.62
N VAL A 115 4.58 -13.29 -3.97
CA VAL A 115 5.61 -13.99 -3.18
C VAL A 115 6.50 -14.74 -4.16
N ILE A 116 7.79 -14.38 -4.22
CA ILE A 116 8.76 -15.06 -5.09
C ILE A 116 9.22 -16.35 -4.40
N ASP A 117 9.59 -16.26 -3.13
CA ASP A 117 10.00 -17.36 -2.27
C ASP A 117 9.64 -17.04 -0.79
N GLU A 118 10.25 -17.73 0.18
CA GLU A 118 9.98 -17.51 1.60
C GLU A 118 10.36 -16.12 2.14
N ASN A 119 11.25 -15.40 1.44
CA ASN A 119 11.89 -14.18 1.92
C ASN A 119 11.73 -13.00 0.96
N HIS A 120 11.34 -13.23 -0.30
CA HIS A 120 11.25 -12.17 -1.30
C HIS A 120 9.82 -11.90 -1.76
N LEU A 121 9.50 -10.61 -1.91
CA LEU A 121 8.28 -10.14 -2.52
C LEU A 121 8.57 -9.26 -3.74
N LYS A 122 7.75 -9.41 -4.77
CA LYS A 122 7.59 -8.42 -5.84
C LYS A 122 6.30 -7.64 -5.60
N ILE A 123 6.43 -6.33 -5.46
CA ILE A 123 5.31 -5.40 -5.30
C ILE A 123 5.17 -4.61 -6.60
N SER A 124 3.99 -4.62 -7.18
CA SER A 124 3.67 -3.81 -8.36
C SER A 124 2.62 -2.78 -7.97
N VAL A 125 2.85 -1.51 -8.31
CA VAL A 125 1.90 -0.42 -8.12
C VAL A 125 1.57 0.25 -9.45
N LEU A 126 0.33 0.69 -9.57
CA LEU A 126 -0.15 1.52 -10.66
C LEU A 126 -0.06 2.99 -10.24
N ILE A 127 0.62 3.79 -11.06
CA ILE A 127 0.75 5.25 -10.89
C ILE A 127 0.30 5.97 -12.17
N TYR A 128 -0.03 7.24 -12.06
CA TYR A 128 -0.42 8.05 -13.23
C TYR A 128 0.69 9.00 -13.71
N GLU A 129 1.54 9.46 -12.80
CA GLU A 129 2.64 10.38 -13.08
C GLU A 129 3.86 9.96 -12.26
N HIS A 130 5.06 10.14 -12.83
CA HIS A 130 6.35 9.89 -12.16
C HIS A 130 7.20 11.18 -12.20
N PRO A 131 7.84 11.60 -11.10
CA PRO A 131 7.89 10.94 -9.79
C PRO A 131 6.55 11.00 -9.05
N PHE A 132 6.35 10.07 -8.12
CA PHE A 132 5.18 10.02 -7.25
C PHE A 132 5.60 9.90 -5.77
N PRO A 133 4.70 10.13 -4.80
CA PRO A 133 4.90 9.90 -3.36
C PRO A 133 5.15 8.42 -2.98
N SER A 134 6.21 7.82 -3.51
CA SER A 134 6.59 6.43 -3.28
C SER A 134 6.94 6.14 -1.82
N GLU A 135 7.28 7.16 -1.03
CA GLU A 135 7.71 6.97 0.36
C GLU A 135 6.61 6.35 1.23
N SER A 136 5.35 6.74 1.02
CA SER A 136 4.20 6.11 1.69
C SER A 136 4.08 4.61 1.42
N LEU A 137 4.48 4.15 0.23
CA LEU A 137 4.56 2.73 -0.12
C LEU A 137 5.72 2.06 0.60
N LYS A 138 6.92 2.66 0.61
CA LYS A 138 8.09 2.08 1.29
C LYS A 138 7.83 1.92 2.78
N VAL A 139 7.35 2.98 3.44
CA VAL A 139 6.98 2.98 4.86
C VAL A 139 5.99 1.86 5.15
N MET A 140 4.97 1.67 4.31
CA MET A 140 3.99 0.60 4.50
C MET A 140 4.66 -0.78 4.62
N PHE A 141 5.61 -1.09 3.74
CA PHE A 141 6.26 -2.41 3.73
C PHE A 141 7.36 -2.53 4.80
N THR A 142 8.09 -1.45 5.10
CA THR A 142 9.04 -1.41 6.23
C THR A 142 8.33 -1.71 7.55
N HIS A 143 7.16 -1.11 7.80
CA HIS A 143 6.34 -1.38 8.99
C HIS A 143 5.72 -2.78 9.00
N LEU A 144 5.69 -3.47 7.85
CA LEU A 144 5.36 -4.89 7.77
C LEU A 144 6.56 -5.82 8.00
N GLY A 145 7.76 -5.26 8.19
CA GLY A 145 8.99 -6.00 8.46
C GLY A 145 9.80 -6.38 7.22
N THR A 146 9.69 -5.61 6.13
CA THR A 146 10.60 -5.74 4.98
C THR A 146 11.83 -4.86 5.13
N ASP A 147 12.88 -5.21 4.40
CA ASP A 147 13.99 -4.31 4.10
C ASP A 147 13.54 -3.24 3.07
N GLU A 148 14.48 -2.40 2.63
CA GLU A 148 14.24 -1.35 1.63
C GLU A 148 13.61 -1.91 0.34
N LEU A 149 12.63 -1.18 -0.20
CA LEU A 149 12.02 -1.47 -1.49
C LEU A 149 12.90 -0.93 -2.62
N ILE A 150 13.42 -1.84 -3.43
CA ILE A 150 14.28 -1.51 -4.57
C ILE A 150 13.42 -1.49 -5.82
N GLU A 151 13.33 -0.32 -6.46
CA GLU A 151 12.66 -0.18 -7.76
C GLU A 151 13.42 -0.91 -8.87
N THR A 152 12.72 -1.64 -9.73
CA THR A 152 13.32 -2.53 -10.73
C THR A 152 13.02 -2.17 -12.17
N ASN A 153 12.06 -1.27 -12.42
CA ASN A 153 11.71 -0.81 -13.78
C ASN A 153 11.81 0.72 -13.86
N ILE A 154 12.98 1.24 -14.20
CA ILE A 154 13.12 2.61 -14.70
C ILE A 154 12.92 2.52 -16.22
N TYR A 155 11.78 2.99 -16.73
CA TYR A 155 11.57 3.16 -18.17
C TYR A 155 12.39 4.33 -18.72
#